data_AF-A0AAV2ZIY8-F1
#
_entry.id   AF-A0AAV2ZIY8-F1
#
_cell.length_a   1.000
_cell.length_b   1.000
_cell.length_c   1.000
_cell.angle_alpha   90.00
_cell.angle_beta   90.00
_cell.angle_gamma   90.00
#
_symmetry.space_group_name_H-M   'P 1'
#
loop_
_entity.id
_entity.type
_entity.pdbx_description
1 polymer ?
#
loop_
_entity_poly.entity_id
_entity_poly.type
_entity_poly.pdbx_seq_one_letter_code
_entity_poly.pdbx_strand_id
1 'polypeptide(L)'
;MDRDEGYSSPQKVPSIYTVDRNLFPSNSSDEDEDDGQEEPYRAPRNPSPLSSDDDMVGLPPPTESTIGNTMYCKHWFFAALTRIINFVKEHEDQSLEEEETNPEMEADMENEICKVWDMCMDEEVSRFLLENNIIGIILGVVAKSKCKRLVEICVGILANMACFKDICMTITTNEDVGLVVFFLYSDTDPSTLLETTRLLLTCLSHTEVLGIWMERIRNHPSIRHNLFFIMSSSTNVDLLYKVGELVDKLFDMDEDLMINWIKACQQPEAADAEGVIRPAMPVVPTLLEASKQLRIDSPEGLNVYMHLLQLVTTVDEGVKSIVLNLDVGKETWKLLFELATQDLFQPDDPPLVVVEQKAILVAVFSVLSLIYSSQMCQEFTEPGKNLPLIISLMCVLENLEIYGEFHSDHLSVQGGPDAAIRADPQLRMLKDVCCEFLSNIFWVLKKENILEALGQKHVTEEKCLCTLRNMLPVYNPSVNRFLTVLAEANQELSDTMRKKLAAMMQ
;
A
#
# COMPACT_ATOMS: atom_id res chain seq x y z
N MET A 1 48.20 -9.61 -41.47
CA MET A 1 46.91 -10.13 -41.97
C MET A 1 46.79 -11.52 -41.38
N ASP A 2 46.02 -11.83 -40.33
CA ASP A 2 45.00 -11.13 -39.55
C ASP A 2 45.05 -11.75 -38.14
N ARG A 3 45.33 -10.98 -37.08
CA ARG A 3 44.40 -10.58 -36.00
C ARG A 3 43.37 -11.64 -35.60
N ASP A 4 43.69 -12.32 -34.50
CA ASP A 4 42.80 -13.13 -33.69
C ASP A 4 42.41 -12.27 -32.48
N GLU A 5 41.23 -11.64 -32.53
CA GLU A 5 40.68 -10.85 -31.42
C GLU A 5 39.81 -11.76 -30.55
N GLY A 6 40.33 -12.07 -29.36
CA GLY A 6 39.62 -12.83 -28.33
C GLY A 6 38.44 -12.04 -27.78
N TYR A 7 37.23 -12.48 -28.11
CA TYR A 7 36.02 -12.09 -27.40
C TYR A 7 35.97 -12.81 -26.05
N SER A 8 36.34 -12.10 -24.99
CA SER A 8 36.10 -12.53 -23.62
C SER A 8 34.60 -12.34 -23.31
N SER A 9 33.91 -13.42 -22.97
CA SER A 9 32.50 -13.40 -22.56
C SER A 9 32.29 -12.52 -21.33
N PRO A 10 31.20 -11.74 -21.24
CA PRO A 10 30.89 -11.00 -20.02
C PRO A 10 30.60 -11.97 -18.88
N GLN A 11 31.34 -11.84 -17.79
CA GLN A 11 31.06 -12.55 -16.54
C GLN A 11 29.66 -12.16 -16.06
N LYS A 12 28.76 -13.14 -15.95
CA LYS A 12 27.47 -13.00 -15.26
C LYS A 12 27.75 -12.59 -13.81
N VAL A 13 27.38 -11.37 -13.46
CA VAL A 13 27.17 -10.95 -12.07
C VAL A 13 25.89 -11.66 -11.58
N PRO A 14 25.83 -12.22 -10.36
CA PRO A 14 24.64 -12.91 -9.88
C PRO A 14 23.49 -11.92 -9.72
N SER A 15 22.37 -12.19 -10.38
CA SER A 15 21.10 -11.50 -10.15
C SER A 15 20.56 -11.94 -8.80
N ILE A 16 20.54 -11.05 -7.81
CA ILE A 16 20.02 -11.34 -6.46
C ILE A 16 18.50 -11.10 -6.45
N TYR A 17 17.75 -11.77 -7.32
CA TYR A 17 16.29 -11.85 -7.18
C TYR A 17 15.96 -13.16 -6.45
N THR A 18 16.18 -13.13 -5.14
CA THR A 18 15.48 -14.02 -4.21
C THR A 18 15.14 -13.14 -3.01
N VAL A 19 13.99 -12.48 -3.08
CA VAL A 19 13.41 -11.80 -1.93
C VAL A 19 12.94 -12.88 -0.98
N ASP A 20 13.52 -12.92 0.22
CA ASP A 20 13.08 -13.80 1.29
C ASP A 20 11.70 -13.32 1.75
N ARG A 21 10.64 -14.08 1.43
CA ARG A 21 9.21 -13.73 1.63
C ARG A 21 8.78 -13.58 3.10
N ASN A 22 9.70 -13.55 4.05
CA ASN A 22 9.43 -13.60 5.50
C ASN A 22 9.91 -12.36 6.29
N LEU A 23 10.06 -11.19 5.65
CA LEU A 23 10.69 -10.02 6.29
C LEU A 23 9.75 -8.87 6.71
N PHE A 24 8.43 -9.06 6.69
CA PHE A 24 7.49 -8.09 7.28
C PHE A 24 7.03 -8.55 8.67
N PRO A 25 7.52 -7.97 9.77
CA PRO A 25 6.91 -8.16 11.07
C PRO A 25 5.61 -7.38 11.14
N SER A 26 4.53 -8.06 11.51
CA SER A 26 3.29 -7.44 11.98
C SER A 26 3.57 -6.64 13.25
N ASN A 27 3.54 -5.31 13.14
CA ASN A 27 3.74 -4.40 14.27
C ASN A 27 2.55 -4.49 15.25
N SER A 28 2.79 -5.10 16.41
CA SER A 28 2.06 -4.83 17.65
C SER A 28 2.99 -4.02 18.56
N SER A 29 2.67 -2.75 18.79
CA SER A 29 3.44 -1.86 19.66
C SER A 29 2.79 -1.78 21.05
N ASP A 30 3.54 -2.24 22.06
CA ASP A 30 3.38 -1.86 23.47
C ASP A 30 4.53 -0.90 23.80
N GLU A 31 4.27 0.35 24.21
CA GLU A 31 5.20 1.14 25.04
C GLU A 31 4.44 2.10 25.97
N ASP A 32 4.89 2.14 27.23
CA ASP A 32 4.44 2.98 28.35
C ASP A 32 5.24 4.31 28.47
N GLU A 33 4.51 5.37 28.84
CA GLU A 33 4.82 6.56 29.68
C GLU A 33 6.16 7.35 29.59
N ASP A 34 6.09 8.67 29.30
CA ASP A 34 6.35 9.77 30.29
C ASP A 34 6.03 11.19 29.73
N ASP A 35 5.87 12.12 30.68
CA ASP A 35 5.18 13.42 30.81
C ASP A 35 5.61 14.62 29.91
N GLY A 36 4.64 15.49 29.61
CA GLY A 36 4.87 16.77 28.94
C GLY A 36 3.58 17.59 28.72
N GLN A 37 3.28 18.49 29.67
CA GLN A 37 2.05 19.28 29.79
C GLN A 37 1.82 20.30 28.66
N GLU A 38 0.63 20.33 28.05
CA GLU A 38 -0.01 21.55 27.51
C GLU A 38 -1.55 21.37 27.26
N GLU A 39 -2.35 22.17 27.98
CA GLU A 39 -3.77 22.61 27.80
C GLU A 39 -4.95 21.61 27.63
N PRO A 40 -6.14 21.88 28.20
CA PRO A 40 -7.08 20.84 28.61
C PRO A 40 -8.01 20.35 27.49
N TYR A 41 -7.83 19.09 27.09
CA TYR A 41 -8.83 18.30 26.38
C TYR A 41 -10.14 18.23 27.19
N ARG A 42 -11.26 18.59 26.55
CA ARG A 42 -12.60 18.28 27.08
C ARG A 42 -12.76 16.76 27.14
N ALA A 43 -12.85 16.22 28.35
CA ALA A 43 -13.18 14.82 28.58
C ALA A 43 -14.46 14.40 27.83
N PRO A 44 -14.54 13.15 27.33
CA PRO A 44 -15.79 12.62 26.79
C PRO A 44 -16.83 12.66 27.90
N ARG A 45 -17.94 13.35 27.64
CA ARG A 45 -19.06 13.42 28.57
C ARG A 45 -19.60 12.00 28.74
N ASN A 46 -19.38 11.44 29.92
CA ASN A 46 -20.14 10.31 30.43
C ASN A 46 -21.64 10.62 30.21
N PRO A 47 -22.44 9.74 29.58
CA PRO A 47 -23.85 10.03 29.40
C PRO A 47 -24.51 10.19 30.78
N SER A 48 -25.32 11.24 30.92
CA SER A 48 -26.05 11.52 32.15
C SER A 48 -26.88 10.30 32.59
N PRO A 49 -27.03 10.04 33.90
CA PRO A 49 -27.92 8.99 34.36
C PRO A 49 -29.34 9.29 33.90
N LEU A 50 -30.04 8.28 33.39
CA LEU A 50 -31.46 8.36 33.07
C LEU A 50 -32.23 8.84 34.31
N SER A 51 -33.13 9.80 34.09
CA SER A 51 -33.96 10.42 35.12
C SER A 51 -34.83 9.40 35.86
N SER A 52 -34.67 9.39 37.20
CA SER A 52 -35.64 9.05 38.25
C SER A 52 -36.68 7.95 37.96
N ASP A 53 -36.38 6.74 38.43
CA ASP A 53 -37.15 5.74 39.21
C ASP A 53 -38.68 5.57 39.12
N ASP A 54 -39.48 6.37 38.39
CA ASP A 54 -40.95 6.28 38.46
C ASP A 54 -41.63 5.54 37.28
N ASP A 55 -40.89 5.11 36.24
CA ASP A 55 -41.45 4.39 35.09
C ASP A 55 -41.11 2.87 35.04
N MET A 56 -40.48 2.32 36.10
CA MET A 56 -40.04 0.92 36.17
C MET A 56 -41.10 -0.07 36.66
N VAL A 57 -42.38 0.13 36.31
CA VAL A 57 -43.43 -0.85 36.64
C VAL A 57 -43.70 -1.73 35.40
N GLY A 58 -42.92 -2.82 35.29
CA GLY A 58 -43.19 -3.90 34.33
C GLY A 58 -42.02 -4.35 33.45
N LEU A 59 -40.84 -3.72 33.53
CA LEU A 59 -39.66 -4.21 32.85
C LEU A 59 -38.95 -5.32 33.66
N PRO A 60 -38.46 -6.39 33.00
CA PRO A 60 -37.63 -7.38 33.66
C PRO A 60 -36.37 -6.73 34.26
N PRO A 61 -35.75 -7.35 35.28
CA PRO A 61 -34.60 -6.78 35.98
C PRO A 61 -33.50 -6.35 35.00
N PRO A 62 -32.73 -5.28 35.31
CA PRO A 62 -31.77 -4.68 34.37
C PRO A 62 -30.74 -5.68 33.80
N THR A 63 -30.46 -6.78 34.49
CA THR A 63 -29.57 -7.86 34.02
C THR A 63 -30.16 -8.76 32.94
N GLU A 64 -31.49 -8.82 32.78
CA GLU A 64 -32.14 -9.64 31.74
C GLU A 64 -32.30 -8.88 30.42
N SER A 65 -32.41 -7.54 30.49
CA SER A 65 -32.61 -6.67 29.34
C SER A 65 -31.32 -6.19 28.69
N THR A 66 -30.16 -6.37 29.33
CA THR A 66 -28.84 -6.03 28.76
C THR A 66 -28.26 -7.16 27.91
N ILE A 67 -27.43 -6.80 26.93
CA ILE A 67 -26.65 -7.74 26.11
C ILE A 67 -25.38 -8.10 26.87
N GLY A 68 -25.25 -9.36 27.28
CA GLY A 68 -24.11 -9.83 28.06
C GLY A 68 -23.86 -8.97 29.31
N ASN A 69 -22.60 -8.59 29.50
CA ASN A 69 -22.10 -7.68 30.53
C ASN A 69 -22.08 -6.21 30.09
N THR A 70 -22.53 -5.90 28.88
CA THR A 70 -22.63 -4.52 28.40
C THR A 70 -23.80 -3.77 29.03
N MET A 71 -23.83 -2.44 28.86
CA MET A 71 -24.97 -1.59 29.22
C MET A 71 -26.03 -1.49 28.10
N TYR A 72 -25.85 -2.23 27.00
CA TYR A 72 -26.71 -2.10 25.83
C TYR A 72 -28.01 -2.91 25.97
N CYS A 73 -29.14 -2.29 25.61
CA CYS A 73 -30.47 -2.88 25.79
C CYS A 73 -30.90 -3.76 24.59
N LYS A 74 -31.21 -5.04 24.85
CA LYS A 74 -31.71 -6.02 23.86
C LYS A 74 -32.95 -5.53 23.11
N HIS A 75 -33.91 -4.94 23.83
CA HIS A 75 -35.17 -4.47 23.23
C HIS A 75 -34.96 -3.35 22.21
N TRP A 76 -33.98 -2.47 22.47
CA TRP A 76 -33.63 -1.41 21.54
C TRP A 76 -33.06 -1.98 20.24
N PHE A 77 -32.20 -3.00 20.33
CA PHE A 77 -31.68 -3.68 19.14
C PHE A 77 -32.80 -4.37 18.34
N PHE A 78 -33.72 -5.08 19.00
CA PHE A 78 -34.85 -5.68 18.28
C PHE A 78 -35.71 -4.64 17.56
N ALA A 79 -35.94 -3.48 18.19
CA ALA A 79 -36.64 -2.37 17.55
C ALA A 79 -35.86 -1.86 16.32
N ALA A 80 -34.56 -1.62 16.44
CA ALA A 80 -33.70 -1.18 15.33
C ALA A 80 -33.70 -2.18 14.16
N LEU A 81 -33.52 -3.47 14.43
CA LEU A 81 -33.57 -4.53 13.40
C LEU A 81 -34.94 -4.62 12.72
N THR A 82 -36.02 -4.46 13.49
CA THR A 82 -37.38 -4.45 12.94
C THR A 82 -37.60 -3.25 12.02
N ARG A 83 -37.04 -2.08 12.36
CA ARG A 83 -37.10 -0.89 11.49
C ARG A 83 -36.38 -1.12 10.17
N ILE A 84 -35.19 -1.73 10.17
CA ILE A 84 -34.48 -2.11 8.93
C ILE A 84 -35.36 -2.98 8.04
N ILE A 85 -35.96 -4.03 8.61
CA ILE A 85 -36.83 -4.96 7.87
C ILE A 85 -38.06 -4.24 7.30
N ASN A 86 -38.70 -3.36 8.07
CA ASN A 86 -39.89 -2.64 7.62
C ASN A 86 -39.56 -1.65 6.50
N PHE A 87 -38.46 -0.91 6.60
CA PHE A 87 -38.01 0.00 5.54
C PHE A 87 -37.79 -0.74 4.22
N VAL A 88 -37.09 -1.89 4.25
CA VAL A 88 -36.88 -2.68 3.04
C VAL A 88 -38.22 -3.12 2.43
N LYS A 89 -39.20 -3.53 3.25
CA LYS A 89 -40.52 -3.94 2.75
C LYS A 89 -41.32 -2.77 2.16
N GLU A 90 -41.30 -1.61 2.80
CA GLU A 90 -42.03 -0.42 2.34
C GLU A 90 -41.52 0.09 0.99
N HIS A 91 -40.21 -0.07 0.74
CA HIS A 91 -39.57 0.34 -0.50
C HIS A 91 -39.39 -0.80 -1.52
N GLU A 92 -39.78 -2.04 -1.20
CA GLU A 92 -39.78 -3.18 -2.14
C GLU A 92 -40.90 -3.02 -3.20
N ASP A 93 -42.06 -2.48 -2.80
CA ASP A 93 -43.27 -2.38 -3.64
C ASP A 93 -43.35 -1.09 -4.50
N GLN A 94 -42.57 -0.06 -4.18
CA GLN A 94 -42.48 1.19 -4.98
C GLN A 94 -41.68 1.01 -6.29
N SER A 95 -41.26 -0.23 -6.56
CA SER A 95 -40.23 -0.64 -7.51
C SER A 95 -40.60 -0.61 -8.99
N LEU A 96 -41.84 -0.30 -9.36
CA LEU A 96 -42.29 -0.36 -10.76
C LEU A 96 -42.33 0.98 -11.52
N GLU A 97 -42.21 2.13 -10.84
CA GLU A 97 -42.49 3.43 -11.49
C GLU A 97 -41.34 4.47 -11.44
N GLU A 98 -40.31 4.31 -10.60
CA GLU A 98 -39.19 5.28 -10.50
C GLU A 98 -37.82 4.55 -10.49
N GLU A 99 -37.10 4.57 -11.62
CA GLU A 99 -35.85 3.82 -11.81
C GLU A 99 -34.56 4.57 -11.41
N GLU A 100 -34.60 5.86 -11.06
CA GLU A 100 -33.36 6.66 -10.97
C GLU A 100 -33.09 7.39 -9.64
N THR A 101 -34.00 7.37 -8.66
CA THR A 101 -33.80 8.08 -7.39
C THR A 101 -33.38 7.12 -6.27
N ASN A 102 -32.19 7.34 -5.70
CA ASN A 102 -31.74 6.69 -4.47
C ASN A 102 -32.69 7.14 -3.33
N PRO A 103 -33.46 6.23 -2.70
CA PRO A 103 -34.41 6.64 -1.67
C PRO A 103 -33.66 7.24 -0.48
N GLU A 104 -34.03 8.47 -0.12
CA GLU A 104 -33.48 9.14 1.06
C GLU A 104 -33.97 8.44 2.33
N MET A 105 -33.02 8.05 3.18
CA MET A 105 -33.32 7.45 4.47
C MET A 105 -33.61 8.56 5.49
N GLU A 106 -34.64 8.39 6.32
CA GLU A 106 -34.94 9.35 7.38
C GLU A 106 -33.76 9.48 8.35
N ALA A 107 -33.40 10.71 8.71
CA ALA A 107 -32.23 10.99 9.56
C ALA A 107 -32.28 10.27 10.92
N ASP A 108 -33.47 10.14 11.51
CA ASP A 108 -33.64 9.43 12.79
C ASP A 108 -33.38 7.92 12.64
N MET A 109 -33.81 7.34 11.53
CA MET A 109 -33.53 5.95 11.20
C MET A 109 -32.04 5.74 10.93
N GLU A 110 -31.40 6.62 10.15
CA GLU A 110 -29.96 6.58 9.93
C GLU A 110 -29.19 6.58 11.24
N ASN A 111 -29.48 7.55 12.10
CA ASN A 111 -28.82 7.70 13.40
C ASN A 111 -29.00 6.47 14.29
N GLU A 112 -30.12 5.76 14.21
CA GLU A 112 -30.33 4.53 14.96
C GLU A 112 -29.50 3.36 14.42
N ILE A 113 -29.43 3.19 13.10
CA ILE A 113 -28.68 2.07 12.51
C ILE A 113 -27.16 2.34 12.59
N CYS A 114 -26.72 3.58 12.45
CA CYS A 114 -25.33 3.97 12.69
C CYS A 114 -24.89 3.64 14.13
N LYS A 115 -25.77 3.79 15.13
CA LYS A 115 -25.47 3.32 16.50
C LYS A 115 -25.30 1.81 16.57
N VAL A 116 -26.07 1.03 15.81
CA VAL A 116 -25.86 -0.43 15.71
C VAL A 116 -24.47 -0.73 15.13
N TRP A 117 -24.07 0.00 14.08
CA TRP A 117 -22.74 -0.09 13.49
C TRP A 117 -21.64 0.24 14.52
N ASP A 118 -21.75 1.34 15.26
CA ASP A 118 -20.77 1.68 16.29
C ASP A 118 -20.69 0.61 17.39
N MET A 119 -21.85 0.11 17.85
CA MET A 119 -21.93 -0.84 18.96
C MET A 119 -21.43 -2.24 18.60
N CYS A 120 -21.47 -2.65 17.32
CA CYS A 120 -20.94 -3.96 16.91
C CYS A 120 -19.41 -4.04 16.89
N MET A 121 -18.70 -2.99 17.33
CA MET A 121 -17.30 -3.11 17.75
C MET A 121 -17.13 -3.85 19.08
N ASP A 122 -18.21 -4.08 19.84
CA ASP A 122 -18.23 -4.92 21.03
C ASP A 122 -18.53 -6.39 20.67
N GLU A 123 -17.76 -7.32 21.25
CA GLU A 123 -17.86 -8.75 20.94
C GLU A 123 -19.20 -9.36 21.41
N GLU A 124 -19.71 -8.96 22.57
CA GLU A 124 -20.96 -9.47 23.10
C GLU A 124 -22.14 -8.96 22.29
N VAL A 125 -22.09 -7.71 21.82
CA VAL A 125 -23.07 -7.14 20.87
C VAL A 125 -23.04 -7.89 19.55
N SER A 126 -21.86 -8.12 18.98
CA SER A 126 -21.72 -8.84 17.72
C SER A 126 -22.25 -10.28 17.81
N ARG A 127 -21.96 -10.97 18.91
CA ARG A 127 -22.49 -12.32 19.16
C ARG A 127 -24.01 -12.30 19.29
N PHE A 128 -24.56 -11.32 20.02
CA PHE A 128 -26.00 -11.14 20.12
C PHE A 128 -26.66 -10.88 18.76
N LEU A 129 -26.09 -10.01 17.93
CA LEU A 129 -26.60 -9.75 16.58
C LEU A 129 -26.57 -11.02 15.72
N LEU A 130 -25.48 -11.79 15.80
CA LEU A 130 -25.34 -13.06 15.10
C LEU A 130 -26.41 -14.08 15.51
N GLU A 131 -26.62 -14.26 16.81
CA GLU A 131 -27.67 -15.13 17.37
C GLU A 131 -29.08 -14.73 16.90
N ASN A 132 -29.28 -13.45 16.59
CA ASN A 132 -30.54 -12.89 16.12
C ASN A 132 -30.61 -12.67 14.61
N ASN A 133 -29.88 -13.48 13.84
CA ASN A 133 -29.95 -13.57 12.37
C ASN A 133 -29.63 -12.26 11.62
N ILE A 134 -28.71 -11.44 12.14
CA ILE A 134 -28.29 -10.22 11.46
C ILE A 134 -27.77 -10.47 10.03
N ILE A 135 -27.07 -11.59 9.79
CA ILE A 135 -26.56 -11.94 8.46
C ILE A 135 -27.72 -12.07 7.46
N GLY A 136 -28.77 -12.80 7.83
CA GLY A 136 -29.95 -12.96 6.97
C GLY A 136 -30.67 -11.64 6.71
N ILE A 137 -30.74 -10.75 7.70
CA ILE A 137 -31.32 -9.40 7.54
C ILE A 137 -30.50 -8.62 6.52
N ILE A 138 -29.17 -8.58 6.68
CA ILE A 138 -28.26 -7.82 5.82
C ILE A 138 -28.28 -8.36 4.39
N LEU A 139 -28.27 -9.68 4.19
CA LEU A 139 -28.43 -10.29 2.87
C LEU A 139 -29.76 -9.86 2.22
N GLY A 140 -30.84 -9.79 3.01
CA GLY A 140 -32.13 -9.28 2.57
C GLY A 140 -32.09 -7.79 2.18
N VAL A 141 -31.36 -6.95 2.94
CA VAL A 141 -31.13 -5.55 2.60
C VAL A 141 -30.40 -5.43 1.27
N VAL A 142 -29.26 -6.12 1.10
CA VAL A 142 -28.47 -6.02 -0.13
C VAL A 142 -29.26 -6.50 -1.36
N ALA A 143 -30.06 -7.55 -1.21
CA ALA A 143 -30.84 -8.11 -2.31
C ALA A 143 -32.03 -7.22 -2.75
N LYS A 144 -32.56 -6.38 -1.86
CA LYS A 144 -33.87 -5.70 -2.07
C LYS A 144 -33.84 -4.18 -1.96
N SER A 145 -32.91 -3.63 -1.20
CA SER A 145 -32.84 -2.18 -0.94
C SER A 145 -32.13 -1.47 -2.08
N LYS A 146 -32.73 -0.38 -2.58
CA LYS A 146 -32.05 0.59 -3.45
C LYS A 146 -31.30 1.68 -2.64
N CYS A 147 -31.52 1.76 -1.33
CA CYS A 147 -30.89 2.77 -0.47
C CYS A 147 -29.41 2.44 -0.25
N LYS A 148 -28.52 3.14 -0.96
CA LYS A 148 -27.07 2.89 -0.89
C LYS A 148 -26.51 3.09 0.52
N ARG A 149 -26.97 4.12 1.22
CA ARG A 149 -26.56 4.39 2.60
C ARG A 149 -26.93 3.27 3.56
N LEU A 150 -28.11 2.66 3.41
CA LEU A 150 -28.50 1.52 4.23
C LEU A 150 -27.64 0.28 3.92
N VAL A 151 -27.35 0.03 2.64
CA VAL A 151 -26.47 -1.06 2.20
C VAL A 151 -25.07 -0.87 2.78
N GLU A 152 -24.49 0.32 2.64
CA GLU A 152 -23.20 0.70 3.22
C GLU A 152 -23.15 0.39 4.72
N ILE A 153 -24.10 0.91 5.51
CA ILE A 153 -24.14 0.70 6.97
C ILE A 153 -24.23 -0.80 7.31
N CYS A 154 -25.04 -1.56 6.58
CA CYS A 154 -25.18 -3.00 6.79
C CYS A 154 -23.89 -3.76 6.50
N VAL A 155 -23.19 -3.43 5.41
CA VAL A 155 -21.89 -4.03 5.09
C VAL A 155 -20.85 -3.63 6.14
N GLY A 156 -20.89 -2.39 6.62
CA GLY A 156 -20.04 -1.91 7.71
C GLY A 156 -20.24 -2.65 9.03
N ILE A 157 -21.49 -2.99 9.36
CA ILE A 157 -21.83 -3.86 10.50
C ILE A 157 -21.17 -5.24 10.32
N LEU A 158 -21.30 -5.88 9.15
CA LEU A 158 -20.63 -7.17 8.90
C LEU A 158 -19.11 -7.07 9.04
N ALA A 159 -18.51 -5.99 8.53
CA ALA A 159 -17.07 -5.80 8.58
C ALA A 159 -16.55 -5.61 10.02
N ASN A 160 -17.29 -4.92 10.90
CA ASN A 160 -16.96 -4.82 12.33
C ASN A 160 -17.11 -6.16 13.04
N MET A 161 -18.23 -6.85 12.80
CA MET A 161 -18.49 -8.17 13.36
C MET A 161 -17.43 -9.21 12.94
N ALA A 162 -16.91 -9.10 11.72
CA ALA A 162 -15.88 -9.98 11.18
C ALA A 162 -14.51 -9.84 11.88
N CYS A 163 -14.30 -8.81 12.72
CA CYS A 163 -13.09 -8.71 13.55
C CYS A 163 -12.99 -9.81 14.61
N PHE A 164 -14.11 -10.44 14.97
CA PHE A 164 -14.14 -11.53 15.95
C PHE A 164 -14.06 -12.88 15.26
N LYS A 165 -13.03 -13.67 15.59
CA LYS A 165 -12.67 -14.92 14.92
C LYS A 165 -13.85 -15.88 14.67
N ASP A 166 -14.65 -16.18 15.70
CA ASP A 166 -15.78 -17.13 15.59
C ASP A 166 -16.91 -16.59 14.70
N ILE A 167 -17.13 -15.27 14.75
CA ILE A 167 -18.13 -14.59 13.93
C ILE A 167 -17.66 -14.52 12.49
N CYS A 168 -16.38 -14.19 12.26
CA CYS A 168 -15.73 -14.20 10.95
C CYS A 168 -15.84 -15.57 10.26
N MET A 169 -15.64 -16.66 11.01
CA MET A 169 -15.86 -18.02 10.52
C MET A 169 -17.30 -18.23 10.07
N THR A 170 -18.28 -17.77 10.85
CA THR A 170 -19.71 -17.89 10.50
C THR A 170 -20.07 -17.06 9.26
N ILE A 171 -19.58 -15.82 9.17
CA ILE A 171 -19.74 -14.94 8.01
C ILE A 171 -19.11 -15.58 6.77
N THR A 172 -17.88 -16.09 6.88
CA THR A 172 -17.15 -16.66 5.75
C THR A 172 -17.78 -17.96 5.25
N THR A 173 -18.20 -18.85 6.14
CA THR A 173 -18.78 -20.15 5.75
C THR A 173 -20.16 -20.02 5.13
N ASN A 174 -20.83 -18.88 5.29
CA ASN A 174 -22.05 -18.56 4.56
C ASN A 174 -21.72 -18.29 3.07
N GLU A 175 -22.26 -19.11 2.15
CA GLU A 175 -22.03 -19.00 0.70
C GLU A 175 -22.68 -17.74 0.12
N ASP A 176 -23.88 -17.38 0.58
CA ASP A 176 -24.62 -16.21 0.10
C ASP A 176 -23.86 -14.91 0.42
N VAL A 177 -23.20 -14.84 1.59
CA VAL A 177 -22.31 -13.71 1.92
C VAL A 177 -21.16 -13.60 0.92
N GLY A 178 -20.55 -14.73 0.55
CA GLY A 178 -19.49 -14.75 -0.46
C GLY A 178 -19.94 -14.19 -1.80
N LEU A 179 -21.10 -14.64 -2.28
CA LEU A 179 -21.69 -14.16 -3.54
C LEU A 179 -22.03 -12.67 -3.47
N VAL A 180 -22.62 -12.22 -2.36
CA VAL A 180 -23.00 -10.82 -2.14
C VAL A 180 -21.78 -9.90 -2.12
N VAL A 181 -20.67 -10.30 -1.48
CA VAL A 181 -19.44 -9.49 -1.48
C VAL A 181 -18.94 -9.24 -2.91
N PHE A 182 -18.89 -10.26 -3.77
CA PHE A 182 -18.47 -10.08 -5.16
C PHE A 182 -19.47 -9.31 -6.01
N PHE A 183 -20.76 -9.48 -5.73
CA PHE A 183 -21.82 -8.68 -6.35
C PHE A 183 -21.66 -7.19 -6.04
N LEU A 184 -21.41 -6.84 -4.77
CA LEU A 184 -21.24 -5.46 -4.31
C LEU A 184 -20.04 -4.75 -4.95
N TYR A 185 -19.00 -5.47 -5.37
CA TYR A 185 -17.91 -4.87 -6.14
C TYR A 185 -18.33 -4.32 -7.52
N SER A 186 -19.54 -4.64 -7.98
CA SER A 186 -20.11 -4.07 -9.21
C SER A 186 -20.96 -2.82 -8.93
N ASP A 187 -21.07 -2.38 -7.68
CA ASP A 187 -21.75 -1.14 -7.29
C ASP A 187 -20.95 0.11 -7.76
N THR A 188 -21.64 1.24 -7.86
CA THR A 188 -21.05 2.53 -8.22
C THR A 188 -20.85 3.44 -7.02
N ASP A 189 -21.45 3.11 -5.87
CA ASP A 189 -21.36 3.91 -4.65
C ASP A 189 -20.02 3.70 -3.92
N PRO A 190 -19.15 4.72 -3.79
CA PRO A 190 -17.82 4.57 -3.21
C PRO A 190 -17.83 4.10 -1.76
N SER A 191 -18.81 4.54 -0.96
CA SER A 191 -18.88 4.20 0.46
C SER A 191 -19.24 2.72 0.65
N THR A 192 -20.18 2.21 -0.14
CA THR A 192 -20.52 0.78 -0.15
C THR A 192 -19.32 -0.09 -0.57
N LEU A 193 -18.59 0.34 -1.62
CA LEU A 193 -17.37 -0.35 -2.07
C LEU A 193 -16.26 -0.34 -1.01
N LEU A 194 -16.13 0.77 -0.27
CA LEU A 194 -15.17 0.93 0.82
C LEU A 194 -15.44 -0.08 1.93
N GLU A 195 -16.67 -0.16 2.42
CA GLU A 195 -17.05 -1.10 3.48
C GLU A 195 -16.98 -2.56 3.01
N THR A 196 -17.32 -2.82 1.74
CA THR A 196 -17.16 -4.16 1.14
C THR A 196 -15.68 -4.58 1.12
N THR A 197 -14.80 -3.65 0.77
CA THR A 197 -13.34 -3.87 0.77
C THR A 197 -12.81 -4.06 2.17
N ARG A 198 -13.29 -3.28 3.15
CA ARG A 198 -12.95 -3.45 4.56
C ARG A 198 -13.38 -4.82 5.09
N LEU A 199 -14.60 -5.27 4.79
CA LEU A 199 -15.08 -6.61 5.15
C LEU A 199 -14.14 -7.70 4.63
N LEU A 200 -13.80 -7.66 3.34
CA LEU A 200 -12.95 -8.67 2.73
C LEU A 200 -11.53 -8.64 3.30
N LEU A 201 -10.94 -7.46 3.49
CA LEU A 201 -9.64 -7.29 4.16
C LEU A 201 -9.63 -7.88 5.57
N THR A 202 -10.65 -7.56 6.38
CA THR A 202 -10.83 -8.12 7.72
C THR A 202 -10.89 -9.64 7.66
N CYS A 203 -11.70 -10.21 6.77
CA CYS A 203 -11.78 -11.67 6.63
C CYS A 203 -10.44 -12.30 6.22
N LEU A 204 -9.71 -11.69 5.27
CA LEU A 204 -8.39 -12.15 4.85
C LEU A 204 -7.32 -11.99 5.95
N SER A 205 -7.57 -11.23 7.02
CA SER A 205 -6.66 -11.14 8.17
C SER A 205 -6.74 -12.34 9.10
N HIS A 206 -7.83 -13.11 9.03
CA HIS A 206 -8.02 -14.33 9.82
C HIS A 206 -7.50 -15.56 9.06
N THR A 207 -6.40 -16.13 9.54
CA THR A 207 -5.70 -17.27 8.90
C THR A 207 -6.58 -18.51 8.71
N GLU A 208 -7.58 -18.72 9.56
CA GLU A 208 -8.46 -19.89 9.55
C GLU A 208 -9.46 -19.89 8.38
N VAL A 209 -9.83 -18.70 7.91
CA VAL A 209 -10.82 -18.52 6.82
C VAL A 209 -10.19 -18.05 5.52
N LEU A 210 -8.92 -17.61 5.58
CA LEU A 210 -8.14 -17.13 4.45
C LEU A 210 -8.24 -18.03 3.21
N GLY A 211 -8.03 -19.34 3.38
CA GLY A 211 -8.06 -20.29 2.27
C GLY A 211 -9.40 -20.34 1.54
N ILE A 212 -10.51 -20.12 2.26
CA ILE A 212 -11.87 -20.10 1.70
C ILE A 212 -12.03 -18.87 0.81
N TRP A 213 -11.60 -17.69 1.28
CA TRP A 213 -11.69 -16.45 0.51
C TRP A 213 -10.76 -16.45 -0.70
N MET A 214 -9.54 -16.98 -0.56
CA MET A 214 -8.63 -17.13 -1.71
C MET A 214 -9.23 -18.01 -2.81
N GLU A 215 -9.83 -19.13 -2.43
CA GLU A 215 -10.49 -20.02 -3.39
C GLU A 215 -11.70 -19.34 -4.05
N ARG A 216 -12.50 -18.61 -3.27
CA ARG A 216 -13.63 -17.83 -3.79
C ARG A 216 -13.19 -16.76 -4.80
N ILE A 217 -12.12 -16.03 -4.52
CA ILE A 217 -11.55 -15.00 -5.39
C ILE A 217 -11.06 -15.62 -6.71
N ARG A 218 -10.35 -16.75 -6.65
CA ARG A 218 -9.91 -17.47 -7.86
C ARG A 218 -11.08 -17.90 -8.73
N ASN A 219 -12.20 -18.29 -8.12
CA ASN A 219 -13.40 -18.74 -8.80
C ASN A 219 -14.34 -17.60 -9.25
N HIS A 220 -14.03 -16.33 -8.96
CA HIS A 220 -14.80 -15.16 -9.40
C HIS A 220 -13.93 -14.18 -10.21
N PRO A 221 -13.60 -14.47 -11.48
CA PRO A 221 -12.67 -13.67 -12.28
C PRO A 221 -13.05 -12.19 -12.45
N SER A 222 -14.34 -11.86 -12.34
CA SER A 222 -14.88 -10.51 -12.46
C SER A 222 -14.36 -9.56 -11.37
N ILE A 223 -13.95 -10.09 -10.20
CA ILE A 223 -13.42 -9.27 -9.10
C ILE A 223 -12.17 -8.50 -9.53
N ARG A 224 -11.28 -9.13 -10.32
CA ARG A 224 -10.07 -8.49 -10.85
C ARG A 224 -10.44 -7.23 -11.63
N HIS A 225 -11.41 -7.34 -12.54
CA HIS A 225 -11.83 -6.21 -13.35
C HIS A 225 -12.42 -5.11 -12.48
N ASN A 226 -13.30 -5.46 -11.53
CA ASN A 226 -13.93 -4.47 -10.65
C ASN A 226 -12.89 -3.72 -9.79
N LEU A 227 -11.93 -4.43 -9.18
CA LEU A 227 -10.86 -3.80 -8.40
C LEU A 227 -10.00 -2.88 -9.27
N PHE A 228 -9.66 -3.31 -10.50
CA PHE A 228 -8.83 -2.50 -11.40
C PHE A 228 -9.59 -1.29 -11.93
N PHE A 229 -10.89 -1.43 -12.18
CA PHE A 229 -11.78 -0.35 -12.52
C PHE A 229 -11.76 0.70 -11.41
N ILE A 230 -12.00 0.31 -10.16
CA ILE A 230 -11.96 1.22 -9.00
C ILE A 230 -10.62 1.96 -8.93
N MET A 231 -9.49 1.25 -9.04
CA MET A 231 -8.16 1.87 -9.02
C MET A 231 -7.93 2.87 -10.16
N SER A 232 -8.57 2.68 -11.31
CA SER A 232 -8.39 3.57 -12.47
C SER A 232 -9.42 4.69 -12.56
N SER A 233 -10.54 4.61 -11.83
CA SER A 233 -11.67 5.54 -12.00
C SER A 233 -12.15 6.25 -10.73
N SER A 234 -11.84 5.73 -9.53
CA SER A 234 -12.27 6.34 -8.28
C SER A 234 -11.39 7.54 -7.94
N THR A 235 -12.00 8.64 -7.49
CA THR A 235 -11.32 9.79 -6.88
C THR A 235 -11.46 9.81 -5.36
N ASN A 236 -12.05 8.76 -4.76
CA ASN A 236 -12.16 8.62 -3.32
C ASN A 236 -10.86 8.02 -2.77
N VAL A 237 -10.12 8.82 -1.99
CA VAL A 237 -8.80 8.48 -1.43
C VAL A 237 -8.85 7.25 -0.52
N ASP A 238 -9.83 7.18 0.37
CA ASP A 238 -9.97 6.05 1.31
C ASP A 238 -10.28 4.73 0.57
N LEU A 239 -11.13 4.80 -0.45
CA LEU A 239 -11.44 3.64 -1.29
C LEU A 239 -10.23 3.18 -2.08
N LEU A 240 -9.49 4.11 -2.70
CA LEU A 240 -8.25 3.77 -3.41
C LEU A 240 -7.22 3.15 -2.46
N TYR A 241 -7.06 3.69 -1.24
CA TYR A 241 -6.17 3.12 -0.24
C TYR A 241 -6.56 1.68 0.12
N LYS A 242 -7.83 1.46 0.48
CA LYS A 242 -8.32 0.13 0.90
C LYS A 242 -8.29 -0.89 -0.23
N VAL A 243 -8.63 -0.49 -1.45
CA VAL A 243 -8.51 -1.39 -2.62
C VAL A 243 -7.05 -1.71 -2.92
N GLY A 244 -6.15 -0.73 -2.79
CA GLY A 244 -4.72 -0.96 -2.85
C GLY A 244 -4.27 -2.00 -1.83
N GLU A 245 -4.63 -1.83 -0.56
CA GLU A 245 -4.26 -2.77 0.52
C GLU A 245 -4.79 -4.19 0.25
N LEU A 246 -6.00 -4.30 -0.32
CA LEU A 246 -6.56 -5.58 -0.70
C LEU A 246 -5.74 -6.25 -1.81
N VAL A 247 -5.45 -5.53 -2.90
CA VAL A 247 -4.69 -6.11 -4.02
C VAL A 247 -3.26 -6.44 -3.59
N ASP A 248 -2.64 -5.58 -2.77
CA ASP A 248 -1.31 -5.78 -2.21
C ASP A 248 -1.23 -7.09 -1.44
N LYS A 249 -2.16 -7.25 -0.49
CA LYS A 249 -2.29 -8.47 0.30
C LYS A 249 -2.55 -9.70 -0.58
N LEU A 250 -3.43 -9.61 -1.58
CA LEU A 250 -3.70 -10.74 -2.47
C LEU A 250 -2.46 -11.17 -3.28
N PHE A 251 -1.67 -10.21 -3.76
CA PHE A 251 -0.46 -10.49 -4.52
C PHE A 251 0.68 -11.01 -3.65
N ASP A 252 0.83 -10.48 -2.44
CA ASP A 252 1.85 -10.94 -1.49
C ASP A 252 1.60 -12.39 -1.06
N MET A 253 0.33 -12.75 -0.90
CA MET A 253 -0.09 -14.07 -0.44
C MET A 253 -0.13 -15.14 -1.55
N ASP A 254 -0.33 -14.74 -2.81
CA ASP A 254 -0.51 -15.67 -3.94
C ASP A 254 0.13 -15.13 -5.23
N GLU A 255 1.39 -15.49 -5.43
CA GLU A 255 2.15 -15.16 -6.64
C GLU A 255 1.49 -15.73 -7.92
N ASP A 256 0.86 -16.91 -7.85
CA ASP A 256 0.18 -17.50 -9.01
C ASP A 256 -1.05 -16.67 -9.39
N LEU A 257 -1.81 -16.17 -8.42
CA LEU A 257 -2.91 -15.23 -8.65
C LEU A 257 -2.40 -13.95 -9.33
N MET A 258 -1.31 -13.36 -8.84
CA MET A 258 -0.69 -12.18 -9.44
C MET A 258 -0.28 -12.44 -10.89
N ILE A 259 0.46 -13.52 -11.16
CA ILE A 259 0.88 -13.91 -12.51
C ILE A 259 -0.33 -14.11 -13.43
N ASN A 260 -1.39 -14.78 -12.94
CA ASN A 260 -2.61 -15.00 -13.70
C ASN A 260 -3.33 -13.69 -14.03
N TRP A 261 -3.39 -12.74 -13.09
CA TRP A 261 -3.99 -11.43 -13.32
C TRP A 261 -3.20 -10.63 -14.35
N ILE A 262 -1.86 -10.61 -14.26
CA ILE A 262 -0.98 -9.95 -15.25
C ILE A 262 -1.20 -10.56 -16.66
N LYS A 263 -1.20 -11.90 -16.78
CA LYS A 263 -1.39 -12.60 -18.05
C LYS A 263 -2.76 -12.37 -18.65
N ALA A 264 -3.81 -12.39 -17.83
CA ALA A 264 -5.17 -12.20 -18.30
C ALA A 264 -5.44 -10.77 -18.79
N CYS A 265 -4.54 -9.80 -18.53
CA CYS A 265 -4.59 -8.46 -19.13
C CYS A 265 -3.91 -8.38 -20.51
N GLN A 266 -3.15 -9.40 -20.90
CA GLN A 266 -2.45 -9.48 -22.19
C GLN A 266 -3.26 -10.23 -23.25
N GLN A 267 -4.37 -10.87 -22.85
CA GLN A 267 -5.25 -11.58 -23.75
C GLN A 267 -6.19 -10.60 -24.48
N PRO A 268 -6.56 -10.88 -25.74
CA PRO A 268 -7.54 -10.06 -26.47
C PRO A 268 -8.86 -9.96 -25.69
N GLU A 269 -9.52 -8.81 -25.79
CA GLU A 269 -10.85 -8.60 -25.19
C GLU A 269 -11.82 -9.67 -25.70
N ALA A 270 -12.14 -10.61 -24.82
CA ALA A 270 -13.18 -11.60 -25.03
C ALA A 270 -14.37 -11.23 -24.16
N ALA A 271 -15.58 -11.59 -24.61
CA ALA A 271 -16.74 -11.53 -23.75
C ALA A 271 -16.48 -12.38 -22.50
N ASP A 272 -16.73 -11.82 -21.32
CA ASP A 272 -16.68 -12.56 -20.06
C ASP A 272 -17.76 -13.66 -20.03
N ALA A 273 -17.83 -14.42 -18.93
CA ALA A 273 -18.81 -15.49 -18.78
C ALA A 273 -20.27 -14.96 -18.88
N GLU A 274 -20.45 -13.66 -18.66
CA GLU A 274 -21.70 -12.92 -18.71
C GLU A 274 -21.99 -12.30 -20.09
N GLY A 275 -21.10 -12.50 -21.08
CA GLY A 275 -21.29 -11.99 -22.45
C GLY A 275 -20.91 -10.52 -22.65
N VAL A 276 -20.29 -9.88 -21.65
CA VAL A 276 -19.91 -8.47 -21.66
C VAL A 276 -18.45 -8.34 -22.10
N ILE A 277 -18.21 -7.51 -23.13
CA ILE A 277 -16.85 -7.15 -23.54
C ILE A 277 -16.38 -6.04 -22.59
N ARG A 278 -15.45 -6.39 -21.70
CA ARG A 278 -14.84 -5.43 -20.78
C ARG A 278 -13.49 -4.96 -21.34
N PRO A 279 -13.16 -3.66 -21.25
CA PRO A 279 -11.86 -3.16 -21.68
C PRO A 279 -10.74 -3.91 -20.97
N ALA A 280 -9.66 -4.21 -21.69
CA ALA A 280 -8.45 -4.71 -21.05
C ALA A 280 -7.91 -3.62 -20.10
N MET A 281 -7.77 -3.97 -18.81
CA MET A 281 -7.20 -3.08 -17.79
C MET A 281 -5.85 -3.64 -17.36
N PRO A 282 -4.72 -3.18 -17.92
CA PRO A 282 -3.43 -3.72 -17.59
C PRO A 282 -3.00 -3.29 -16.18
N VAL A 283 -2.41 -4.22 -15.42
CA VAL A 283 -2.03 -4.04 -14.01
C VAL A 283 -1.24 -2.75 -13.80
N VAL A 284 -0.12 -2.57 -14.51
CA VAL A 284 0.79 -1.43 -14.27
C VAL A 284 0.12 -0.08 -14.54
N PRO A 285 -0.49 0.20 -15.72
CA PRO A 285 -1.26 1.43 -15.94
C PRO A 285 -2.28 1.74 -14.85
N THR A 286 -3.01 0.73 -14.38
CA THR A 286 -3.99 0.89 -13.30
C THR A 286 -3.32 1.29 -11.98
N LEU A 287 -2.19 0.67 -11.62
CA LEU A 287 -1.42 1.06 -10.43
C LEU A 287 -0.88 2.49 -10.54
N LEU A 288 -0.38 2.87 -11.74
CA LEU A 288 0.13 4.22 -11.98
C LEU A 288 -0.97 5.28 -11.86
N GLU A 289 -2.19 5.00 -12.34
CA GLU A 289 -3.30 5.94 -12.27
C GLU A 289 -3.72 6.18 -10.81
N ALA A 290 -3.92 5.13 -10.03
CA ALA A 290 -4.21 5.25 -8.61
C ALA A 290 -3.08 5.98 -7.85
N SER A 291 -1.82 5.67 -8.18
CA SER A 291 -0.66 6.35 -7.60
C SER A 291 -0.66 7.86 -7.89
N LYS A 292 -1.02 8.27 -9.11
CA LYS A 292 -1.13 9.70 -9.48
C LYS A 292 -2.19 10.42 -8.66
N GLN A 293 -3.31 9.74 -8.37
CA GLN A 293 -4.39 10.31 -7.56
C GLN A 293 -4.02 10.41 -6.08
N LEU A 294 -3.33 9.40 -5.53
CA LEU A 294 -2.92 9.37 -4.11
C LEU A 294 -1.67 10.20 -3.81
N ARG A 295 -0.89 10.54 -4.84
CA ARG A 295 0.45 11.16 -4.76
C ARG A 295 0.56 12.30 -3.75
N ILE A 296 -0.45 13.15 -3.65
CA ILE A 296 -0.44 14.34 -2.79
C ILE A 296 -1.29 14.12 -1.53
N ASP A 297 -2.41 13.40 -1.66
CA ASP A 297 -3.45 13.36 -0.63
C ASP A 297 -3.28 12.22 0.39
N SER A 298 -2.48 11.19 0.09
CA SER A 298 -2.25 10.06 1.01
C SER A 298 -0.87 9.41 0.82
N PRO A 299 0.13 9.75 1.65
CA PRO A 299 1.44 9.09 1.67
C PRO A 299 1.35 7.59 1.97
N GLU A 300 0.46 7.18 2.88
CA GLU A 300 0.22 5.78 3.22
C GLU A 300 -0.38 5.02 2.04
N GLY A 301 -1.33 5.64 1.35
CA GLY A 301 -1.89 5.13 0.10
C GLY A 301 -0.81 4.98 -0.96
N LEU A 302 -0.02 6.03 -1.21
CA LEU A 302 1.08 5.99 -2.17
C LEU A 302 2.07 4.85 -1.85
N ASN A 303 2.40 4.64 -0.58
CA ASN A 303 3.28 3.55 -0.15
C ASN A 303 2.75 2.17 -0.58
N VAL A 304 1.45 1.91 -0.41
CA VAL A 304 0.82 0.64 -0.85
C VAL A 304 0.97 0.44 -2.35
N TYR A 305 0.73 1.47 -3.16
CA TYR A 305 0.83 1.34 -4.62
C TYR A 305 2.27 1.24 -5.13
N MET A 306 3.22 1.88 -4.44
CA MET A 306 4.64 1.68 -4.75
C MET A 306 5.09 0.26 -4.40
N HIS A 307 4.65 -0.27 -3.26
CA HIS A 307 4.90 -1.66 -2.90
C HIS A 307 4.29 -2.63 -3.91
N LEU A 308 3.04 -2.41 -4.34
CA LEU A 308 2.41 -3.18 -5.42
C LEU A 308 3.22 -3.16 -6.71
N LEU A 309 3.70 -1.99 -7.12
CA LEU A 309 4.52 -1.87 -8.32
C LEU A 309 5.84 -2.63 -8.17
N GLN A 310 6.50 -2.55 -7.01
CA GLN A 310 7.69 -3.35 -6.69
C GLN A 310 7.39 -4.85 -6.71
N LEU A 311 6.29 -5.27 -6.09
CA LEU A 311 5.87 -6.67 -6.02
C LEU A 311 5.60 -7.25 -7.42
N VAL A 312 4.90 -6.51 -8.30
CA VAL A 312 4.68 -6.91 -9.69
C VAL A 312 6.02 -7.13 -10.42
N THR A 313 7.06 -6.37 -10.10
CA THR A 313 8.38 -6.55 -10.70
C THR A 313 9.20 -7.73 -10.16
N THR A 314 8.70 -8.46 -9.16
CA THR A 314 9.34 -9.69 -8.68
C THR A 314 9.12 -10.89 -9.60
N VAL A 315 8.15 -10.81 -10.52
CA VAL A 315 7.84 -11.86 -11.50
C VAL A 315 8.15 -11.41 -12.94
N ASP A 316 8.62 -12.36 -13.75
CA ASP A 316 9.00 -12.15 -15.15
C ASP A 316 7.92 -11.46 -15.98
N GLU A 317 6.65 -11.86 -15.81
CA GLU A 317 5.52 -11.30 -16.54
C GLU A 317 5.27 -9.84 -16.20
N GLY A 318 5.47 -9.46 -14.94
CA GLY A 318 5.36 -8.07 -14.49
C GLY A 318 6.51 -7.22 -15.01
N VAL A 319 7.76 -7.72 -14.94
CA VAL A 319 8.90 -7.04 -15.58
C VAL A 319 8.62 -6.81 -17.07
N LYS A 320 8.20 -7.85 -17.79
CA LYS A 320 7.86 -7.78 -19.23
C LYS A 320 6.75 -6.75 -19.50
N SER A 321 5.77 -6.62 -18.61
CA SER A 321 4.68 -5.64 -18.76
C SER A 321 5.15 -4.19 -18.76
N ILE A 322 6.28 -3.91 -18.09
CA ILE A 322 6.89 -2.58 -18.03
C ILE A 322 7.91 -2.41 -19.17
N VAL A 323 8.83 -3.35 -19.34
CA VAL A 323 10.01 -3.15 -20.21
C VAL A 323 9.73 -3.42 -21.70
N LEU A 324 8.69 -4.20 -22.04
CA LEU A 324 8.35 -4.49 -23.44
C LEU A 324 7.36 -3.48 -24.04
N ASN A 325 6.59 -2.78 -23.22
CA ASN A 325 5.67 -1.74 -23.67
C ASN A 325 6.29 -0.36 -23.41
N LEU A 326 6.71 0.31 -24.48
CA LEU A 326 7.45 1.58 -24.41
C LEU A 326 6.65 2.68 -23.69
N ASP A 327 5.34 2.77 -23.92
CA ASP A 327 4.50 3.82 -23.32
C ASP A 327 4.31 3.59 -21.82
N VAL A 328 4.06 2.33 -21.43
CA VAL A 328 3.96 1.94 -20.02
C VAL A 328 5.28 2.21 -19.31
N GLY A 329 6.41 1.77 -19.88
CA GLY A 329 7.74 2.06 -19.34
C GLY A 329 8.01 3.56 -19.20
N LYS A 330 7.54 4.41 -20.14
CA LYS A 330 7.74 5.87 -20.09
C LYS A 330 6.96 6.49 -18.96
N GLU A 331 5.69 6.10 -18.80
CA GLU A 331 4.83 6.59 -17.73
C GLU A 331 5.31 6.10 -16.35
N THR A 332 5.74 4.84 -16.23
CA THR A 332 6.34 4.30 -15.00
C THR A 332 7.60 5.07 -14.64
N TRP A 333 8.55 5.21 -15.58
CA TRP A 333 9.79 5.93 -15.33
C TRP A 333 9.52 7.38 -14.92
N LYS A 334 8.64 8.07 -15.65
CA LYS A 334 8.31 9.47 -15.37
C LYS A 334 7.76 9.66 -13.96
N LEU A 335 6.75 8.87 -13.56
CA LEU A 335 6.16 8.98 -12.23
C LEU A 335 7.20 8.72 -11.13
N LEU A 336 7.94 7.62 -11.23
CA LEU A 336 8.92 7.24 -10.22
C LEU A 336 10.10 8.22 -10.15
N PHE A 337 10.53 8.75 -11.29
CA PHE A 337 11.56 9.78 -11.36
C PHE A 337 11.10 11.06 -10.67
N GLU A 338 9.86 11.52 -10.92
CA GLU A 338 9.31 12.70 -10.26
C GLU A 338 9.19 12.48 -8.74
N LEU A 339 8.69 11.32 -8.29
CA LEU A 339 8.64 10.96 -6.86
C LEU A 339 10.02 11.04 -6.20
N ALA A 340 11.02 10.40 -6.81
CA ALA A 340 12.38 10.32 -6.26
C ALA A 340 13.15 11.66 -6.29
N THR A 341 12.79 12.59 -7.18
CA THR A 341 13.57 13.81 -7.41
C THR A 341 12.87 15.09 -6.97
N GLN A 342 11.56 15.05 -6.72
CA GLN A 342 10.75 16.24 -6.44
C GLN A 342 9.82 16.09 -5.23
N ASP A 343 9.22 14.92 -5.00
CA ASP A 343 8.13 14.82 -4.02
C ASP A 343 8.56 14.30 -2.65
N LEU A 344 9.38 13.25 -2.61
CA LEU A 344 9.61 12.50 -1.36
C LEU A 344 10.58 13.20 -0.41
N PHE A 345 11.59 13.90 -0.94
CA PHE A 345 12.54 14.69 -0.16
C PHE A 345 13.29 15.68 -1.06
N GLN A 346 13.84 16.71 -0.45
CA GLN A 346 14.73 17.70 -1.03
C GLN A 346 16.18 17.52 -0.53
N PRO A 347 17.20 18.00 -1.27
CA PRO A 347 18.60 17.86 -0.87
C PRO A 347 18.97 18.48 0.49
N ASP A 348 18.19 19.46 0.96
CA ASP A 348 18.40 20.18 2.22
C ASP A 348 17.47 19.69 3.35
N ASP A 349 16.65 18.66 3.10
CA ASP A 349 15.75 18.12 4.10
C ASP A 349 16.50 17.40 5.22
N PRO A 350 15.96 17.41 6.46
CA PRO A 350 16.53 16.63 7.56
C PRO A 350 16.55 15.12 7.26
N PRO A 351 17.52 14.35 7.82
CA PRO A 351 17.58 12.90 7.65
C PRO A 351 16.31 12.15 8.01
N LEU A 352 15.53 12.69 8.96
CA LEU A 352 14.26 12.10 9.39
C LEU A 352 13.26 11.96 8.24
N VAL A 353 13.22 12.92 7.30
CA VAL A 353 12.29 12.89 6.15
C VAL A 353 12.59 11.66 5.28
N VAL A 354 13.86 11.37 5.00
CA VAL A 354 14.27 10.18 4.23
C VAL A 354 13.92 8.89 4.97
N VAL A 355 14.06 8.87 6.30
CA VAL A 355 13.76 7.71 7.14
C VAL A 355 12.27 7.43 7.20
N GLU A 356 11.43 8.45 7.27
CA GLU A 356 9.97 8.31 7.24
C GLU A 356 9.49 7.78 5.88
N GLN A 357 10.15 8.18 4.78
CA GLN A 357 9.82 7.77 3.41
C GLN A 357 10.52 6.47 2.95
N LYS A 358 11.23 5.76 3.84
CA LYS A 358 12.11 4.64 3.48
C LYS A 358 11.44 3.54 2.65
N ALA A 359 10.20 3.18 2.98
CA ALA A 359 9.46 2.11 2.29
C ALA A 359 9.13 2.51 0.83
N ILE A 360 8.65 3.75 0.64
CA ILE A 360 8.36 4.30 -0.68
C ILE A 360 9.65 4.39 -1.51
N LEU A 361 10.72 4.92 -0.92
CA LEU A 361 12.00 5.07 -1.60
C LEU A 361 12.61 3.72 -2.02
N VAL A 362 12.50 2.69 -1.18
CA VAL A 362 12.92 1.32 -1.52
C VAL A 362 12.19 0.84 -2.76
N ALA A 363 10.86 0.94 -2.79
CA ALA A 363 10.06 0.48 -3.90
C ALA A 363 10.37 1.27 -5.19
N VAL A 364 10.39 2.60 -5.10
CA VAL A 364 10.68 3.51 -6.22
C VAL A 364 12.05 3.23 -6.82
N PHE A 365 13.12 3.17 -6.01
CA PHE A 365 14.46 2.95 -6.52
C PHE A 365 14.68 1.52 -7.03
N SER A 366 14.00 0.51 -6.45
CA SER A 366 14.07 -0.87 -6.92
C SER A 366 13.53 -0.97 -8.36
N VAL A 367 12.36 -0.40 -8.60
CA VAL A 367 11.72 -0.43 -9.93
C VAL A 367 12.50 0.42 -10.93
N LEU A 368 12.97 1.61 -10.54
CA LEU A 368 13.82 2.44 -11.41
C LEU A 368 15.13 1.74 -11.79
N SER A 369 15.81 1.10 -10.82
CA SER A 369 17.06 0.36 -11.05
C SER A 369 16.85 -0.82 -12.01
N LEU A 370 15.74 -1.54 -11.85
CA LEU A 370 15.34 -2.61 -12.77
C LEU A 370 15.11 -2.10 -14.19
N ILE A 371 14.29 -1.05 -14.36
CA ILE A 371 14.01 -0.47 -15.67
C ILE A 371 15.32 -0.02 -16.32
N TYR A 372 16.18 0.69 -15.57
CA TYR A 372 17.48 1.15 -16.03
C TYR A 372 18.36 0.00 -16.55
N SER A 373 18.37 -1.14 -15.84
CA SER A 373 19.21 -2.30 -16.15
C SER A 373 18.73 -3.10 -17.37
N SER A 374 17.48 -2.94 -17.79
CA SER A 374 16.84 -3.80 -18.80
C SER A 374 17.29 -3.59 -20.26
N GLN A 375 18.25 -2.69 -20.54
CA GLN A 375 18.93 -2.42 -21.84
C GLN A 375 18.05 -2.08 -23.07
N MET A 376 16.75 -2.37 -23.07
CA MET A 376 15.77 -1.88 -24.06
C MET A 376 15.45 -0.38 -23.87
N CYS A 377 16.16 0.26 -22.93
CA CYS A 377 15.83 1.53 -22.34
C CYS A 377 16.65 2.74 -22.81
N GLN A 378 17.31 2.67 -23.97
CA GLN A 378 18.14 3.79 -24.46
C GLN A 378 17.38 5.11 -24.68
N GLU A 379 16.04 5.09 -24.79
CA GLU A 379 15.21 6.30 -24.85
C GLU A 379 14.87 6.92 -23.48
N PHE A 380 14.82 6.14 -22.39
CA PHE A 380 14.40 6.65 -21.07
C PHE A 380 15.57 7.31 -20.32
N THR A 381 16.79 6.91 -20.65
CA THR A 381 18.03 7.31 -19.98
C THR A 381 18.87 8.19 -20.90
N GLU A 382 18.30 9.28 -21.43
CA GLU A 382 19.09 10.21 -22.22
C GLU A 382 20.27 10.73 -21.38
N PRO A 383 21.52 10.60 -21.86
CA PRO A 383 22.70 11.01 -21.12
C PRO A 383 22.65 12.52 -20.85
N GLY A 384 22.51 12.90 -19.57
CA GLY A 384 22.32 14.28 -19.11
C GLY A 384 21.08 14.47 -18.23
N LYS A 385 19.97 13.75 -18.51
CA LYS A 385 18.70 13.92 -17.77
C LYS A 385 18.66 13.20 -16.42
N ASN A 386 19.58 12.28 -16.16
CA ASN A 386 19.62 11.47 -14.93
C ASN A 386 20.36 12.15 -13.76
N LEU A 387 20.90 13.36 -13.96
CA LEU A 387 21.62 14.07 -12.91
C LEU A 387 20.77 14.29 -11.62
N PRO A 388 19.49 14.71 -11.69
CA PRO A 388 18.65 14.82 -10.50
C PRO A 388 18.52 13.49 -9.74
N LEU A 389 18.36 12.38 -10.47
CA LEU A 389 18.28 11.05 -9.86
C LEU A 389 19.58 10.62 -9.19
N ILE A 390 20.74 10.91 -9.80
CA ILE A 390 22.05 10.66 -9.16
C ILE A 390 22.16 11.46 -7.86
N ILE A 391 21.74 12.73 -7.88
CA ILE A 391 21.74 13.60 -6.69
C ILE A 391 20.83 13.01 -5.62
N SER A 392 19.60 12.61 -5.95
CA SER A 392 18.69 11.96 -5.02
C SER A 392 19.30 10.72 -4.37
N LEU A 393 19.90 9.82 -5.16
CA LEU A 393 20.55 8.61 -4.64
C LEU A 393 21.72 8.92 -3.70
N MET A 394 22.56 9.90 -4.05
CA MET A 394 23.67 10.34 -3.19
C MET A 394 23.16 11.00 -1.90
N CYS A 395 22.11 11.82 -1.98
CA CYS A 395 21.48 12.47 -0.84
C CYS A 395 20.83 11.45 0.11
N VAL A 396 20.22 10.38 -0.39
CA VAL A 396 19.72 9.30 0.48
C VAL A 396 20.85 8.66 1.25
N LEU A 397 21.96 8.28 0.60
CA LEU A 397 23.11 7.66 1.28
C LEU A 397 23.72 8.57 2.35
N GLU A 398 23.83 9.88 2.06
CA GLU A 398 24.30 10.87 3.02
C GLU A 398 23.37 11.00 4.23
N ASN A 399 22.06 11.09 4.01
CA ASN A 399 21.08 11.16 5.10
C ASN A 399 21.08 9.91 5.97
N LEU A 400 21.22 8.72 5.38
CA LEU A 400 21.35 7.48 6.15
C LEU A 400 22.61 7.48 7.03
N GLU A 401 23.73 7.98 6.51
CA GLU A 401 24.98 8.11 7.27
C GLU A 401 24.83 9.06 8.45
N ILE A 402 24.26 10.25 8.25
CA ILE A 402 23.99 11.23 9.31
C ILE A 402 23.05 10.64 10.37
N TYR A 403 22.00 9.94 9.93
CA TYR A 403 21.08 9.26 10.85
C TYR A 403 21.79 8.22 11.71
N GLY A 404 22.66 7.40 11.11
CA GLY A 404 23.45 6.40 11.82
C GLY A 404 24.41 7.00 12.83
N GLU A 405 25.09 8.10 12.48
CA GLU A 405 25.99 8.83 13.39
C GLU A 405 25.24 9.40 14.60
N PHE A 406 24.09 10.05 14.37
CA PHE A 406 23.26 10.58 15.44
C PHE A 406 22.81 9.50 16.43
N HIS A 407 22.38 8.33 15.94
CA HIS A 407 21.94 7.21 16.79
C HIS A 407 23.09 6.54 17.54
N SER A 408 24.28 6.48 16.94
CA SER A 408 25.48 5.98 17.60
C SER A 408 25.89 6.86 18.78
N ASP A 409 25.86 8.19 18.60
CA ASP A 409 26.36 9.14 19.59
C ASP A 409 25.39 9.40 20.74
N HIS A 410 24.08 9.39 20.48
CA HIS A 410 23.07 9.77 21.48
C HIS A 410 22.35 8.59 22.14
N LEU A 411 22.22 7.44 21.46
CA LEU A 411 21.42 6.29 21.95
C LEU A 411 22.27 5.09 22.38
N SER A 412 23.60 5.22 22.39
CA SER A 412 24.54 4.18 22.85
C SER A 412 24.36 2.82 22.17
N VAL A 413 23.96 2.80 20.90
CA VAL A 413 23.80 1.56 20.12
C VAL A 413 25.16 0.85 20.02
N GLN A 414 25.27 -0.34 20.61
CA GLN A 414 26.47 -1.17 20.49
C GLN A 414 26.65 -1.60 19.03
N GLY A 415 27.71 -1.12 18.36
CA GLY A 415 28.06 -1.55 16.99
C GLY A 415 28.39 -0.44 15.99
N GLY A 416 28.40 0.83 16.42
CA GLY A 416 28.78 2.00 15.62
C GLY A 416 27.67 2.53 14.71
N PRO A 417 27.95 3.55 13.87
CA PRO A 417 26.95 4.27 13.06
C PRO A 417 26.11 3.36 12.16
N ASP A 418 26.72 2.30 11.65
CA ASP A 418 26.11 1.36 10.71
C ASP A 418 25.23 0.31 11.42
N ALA A 419 25.22 0.26 12.77
CA ALA A 419 24.39 -0.66 13.54
C ALA A 419 22.90 -0.28 13.53
N ALA A 420 22.58 1.02 13.61
CA ALA A 420 21.20 1.50 13.54
C ALA A 420 20.57 1.20 12.17
N ILE A 421 21.29 1.49 11.08
CA ILE A 421 20.86 1.15 9.72
C ILE A 421 20.69 -0.36 9.56
N ARG A 422 21.61 -1.17 10.11
CA ARG A 422 21.49 -2.63 10.06
C ARG A 422 20.34 -3.18 10.89
N ALA A 423 19.91 -2.51 11.95
CA ALA A 423 18.80 -2.97 12.76
C ALA A 423 17.47 -2.87 12.00
N ASP A 424 17.31 -1.85 11.16
CA ASP A 424 16.10 -1.64 10.35
C ASP A 424 16.22 -2.31 8.96
N PRO A 425 15.39 -3.33 8.65
CA PRO A 425 15.45 -4.02 7.36
C PRO A 425 15.20 -3.11 6.14
N GLN A 426 14.33 -2.10 6.27
CA GLN A 426 13.99 -1.20 5.17
C GLN A 426 15.10 -0.19 4.92
N LEU A 427 15.73 0.36 5.97
CA LEU A 427 16.88 1.26 5.79
C LEU A 427 18.08 0.52 5.17
N ARG A 428 18.29 -0.75 5.55
CA ARG A 428 19.30 -1.60 4.93
C ARG A 428 19.00 -1.82 3.44
N MET A 429 17.76 -2.20 3.12
CA MET A 429 17.33 -2.39 1.72
C MET A 429 17.47 -1.09 0.91
N LEU A 430 17.13 0.05 1.49
CA LEU A 430 17.27 1.35 0.84
C LEU A 430 18.74 1.64 0.49
N LYS A 431 19.66 1.43 1.44
CA LYS A 431 21.10 1.55 1.22
C LYS A 431 21.58 0.63 0.10
N ASP A 432 21.17 -0.63 0.12
CA ASP A 432 21.58 -1.65 -0.85
C ASP A 432 21.10 -1.30 -2.27
N VAL A 433 19.82 -0.95 -2.42
CA VAL A 433 19.20 -0.55 -3.69
C VAL A 433 19.84 0.73 -4.24
N CYS A 434 20.11 1.73 -3.39
CA CYS A 434 20.81 2.95 -3.83
C CYS A 434 22.23 2.64 -4.34
N CYS A 435 22.98 1.79 -3.64
CA CYS A 435 24.33 1.40 -4.04
C CYS A 435 24.31 0.60 -5.34
N GLU A 436 23.39 -0.36 -5.49
CA GLU A 436 23.22 -1.13 -6.73
C GLU A 436 22.91 -0.20 -7.91
N PHE A 437 21.95 0.70 -7.73
CA PHE A 437 21.52 1.58 -8.80
C PHE A 437 22.64 2.55 -9.23
N LEU A 438 23.33 3.17 -8.28
CA LEU A 438 24.51 4.00 -8.57
C LEU A 438 25.60 3.19 -9.27
N SER A 439 25.79 1.93 -8.90
CA SER A 439 26.78 1.06 -9.53
C SER A 439 26.51 0.89 -11.04
N ASN A 440 25.23 0.75 -11.43
CA ASN A 440 24.80 0.64 -12.82
C ASN A 440 24.97 1.97 -13.55
N ILE A 441 24.61 3.10 -12.91
CA ILE A 441 24.74 4.43 -13.49
C ILE A 441 26.21 4.78 -13.78
N PHE A 442 27.12 4.46 -12.86
CA PHE A 442 28.55 4.77 -12.98
C PHE A 442 29.22 4.14 -14.20
N TRP A 443 28.68 3.03 -14.73
CA TRP A 443 29.20 2.41 -15.95
C TRP A 443 28.90 3.21 -17.21
N VAL A 444 27.77 3.92 -17.24
CA VAL A 444 27.29 4.68 -18.41
C VAL A 444 27.66 6.16 -18.33
N LEU A 445 28.03 6.64 -17.14
CA LEU A 445 28.40 8.02 -16.87
C LEU A 445 29.56 8.51 -17.76
N LYS A 446 29.43 9.74 -18.30
CA LYS A 446 30.45 10.40 -19.12
C LYS A 446 30.97 11.65 -18.44
N LYS A 447 32.10 12.16 -18.95
CA LYS A 447 32.75 13.39 -18.48
C LYS A 447 31.79 14.59 -18.46
N GLU A 448 30.95 14.71 -19.47
CA GLU A 448 30.00 15.84 -19.60
C GLU A 448 29.01 15.87 -18.43
N ASN A 449 28.53 14.69 -17.99
CA ASN A 449 27.61 14.57 -16.86
C ASN A 449 28.26 15.05 -15.55
N ILE A 450 29.53 14.70 -15.33
CA ILE A 450 30.26 15.14 -14.13
C ILE A 450 30.50 16.66 -14.15
N LEU A 451 30.87 17.22 -15.31
CA LEU A 451 31.08 18.66 -15.45
C LEU A 451 29.81 19.46 -15.14
N GLU A 452 28.66 18.99 -15.62
CA GLU A 452 27.36 19.57 -15.30
C GLU A 452 27.06 19.50 -13.79
N ALA A 453 27.26 18.32 -13.19
CA ALA A 453 27.04 18.08 -11.77
C ALA A 453 27.92 18.97 -10.85
N LEU A 454 29.19 19.16 -11.23
CA LEU A 454 30.12 20.06 -10.55
C LEU A 454 29.73 21.53 -10.73
N GLY A 455 29.28 21.91 -11.93
CA GLY A 455 28.85 23.27 -12.26
C GLY A 455 27.66 23.75 -11.43
N GLN A 456 26.73 22.85 -11.11
CA GLN A 456 25.56 23.13 -10.27
C GLN A 456 25.85 23.06 -8.76
N LYS A 457 27.08 22.73 -8.34
CA LYS A 457 27.50 22.53 -6.94
C LYS A 457 26.74 21.43 -6.17
N HIS A 458 26.01 20.56 -6.86
CA HIS A 458 25.30 19.45 -6.22
C HIS A 458 26.24 18.29 -5.85
N VAL A 459 27.41 18.20 -6.50
CA VAL A 459 28.45 17.22 -6.20
C VAL A 459 29.56 17.89 -5.41
N THR A 460 29.57 17.65 -4.10
CA THR A 460 30.64 18.07 -3.20
C THR A 460 31.63 16.93 -2.95
N GLU A 461 32.83 17.27 -2.49
CA GLU A 461 33.83 16.29 -2.06
C GLU A 461 33.28 15.36 -0.96
N GLU A 462 32.52 15.91 -0.01
CA GLU A 462 31.92 15.15 1.09
C GLU A 462 30.85 14.17 0.61
N LYS A 463 29.90 14.63 -0.22
CA LYS A 463 28.87 13.78 -0.84
C LYS A 463 29.47 12.65 -1.68
N CYS A 464 30.51 12.95 -2.46
CA CYS A 464 31.24 11.93 -3.20
C CYS A 464 31.87 10.91 -2.27
N LEU A 465 32.59 11.36 -1.23
CA LEU A 465 33.28 10.48 -0.31
C LEU A 465 32.30 9.55 0.43
N CYS A 466 31.21 10.10 0.96
CA CYS A 466 30.13 9.36 1.61
C CYS A 466 29.55 8.28 0.66
N THR A 467 29.22 8.66 -0.57
CA THR A 467 28.67 7.73 -1.57
C THR A 467 29.63 6.59 -1.86
N LEU A 468 30.90 6.91 -2.17
CA LEU A 468 31.90 5.90 -2.51
C LEU A 468 32.23 4.98 -1.32
N ARG A 469 32.16 5.50 -0.09
CA ARG A 469 32.31 4.71 1.13
C ARG A 469 31.20 3.67 1.28
N ASN A 470 29.95 4.07 1.07
CA ASN A 470 28.80 3.17 1.16
C ASN A 470 28.81 2.08 0.07
N MET A 471 29.35 2.38 -1.10
CA MET A 471 29.45 1.42 -2.22
C MET A 471 30.58 0.40 -2.06
N LEU A 472 31.59 0.68 -1.23
CA LEU A 472 32.72 -0.22 -1.00
C LEU A 472 32.44 -1.20 0.14
N PRO A 473 32.99 -2.43 0.08
CA PRO A 473 33.86 -2.97 -0.98
C PRO A 473 33.10 -3.59 -2.17
N VAL A 474 31.77 -3.75 -2.07
CA VAL A 474 30.95 -4.56 -2.98
C VAL A 474 31.04 -4.08 -4.43
N TYR A 475 30.93 -2.77 -4.67
CA TYR A 475 30.89 -2.17 -6.01
C TYR A 475 32.21 -1.51 -6.42
N ASN A 476 33.35 -2.05 -5.97
CA ASN A 476 34.69 -1.53 -6.27
C ASN A 476 34.97 -1.30 -7.78
N PRO A 477 34.55 -2.16 -8.72
CA PRO A 477 34.72 -1.89 -10.15
C PRO A 477 34.00 -0.61 -10.62
N SER A 478 32.75 -0.42 -10.19
CA SER A 478 31.95 0.77 -10.52
C SER A 478 32.54 2.04 -9.89
N VAL A 479 33.01 1.95 -8.64
CA VAL A 479 33.71 3.05 -7.95
C VAL A 479 34.97 3.47 -8.72
N ASN A 480 35.78 2.52 -9.18
CA ASN A 480 36.97 2.81 -9.97
C ASN A 480 36.62 3.44 -11.33
N ARG A 481 35.54 2.97 -11.97
CA ARG A 481 35.04 3.56 -13.20
C ARG A 481 34.64 5.02 -12.99
N PHE A 482 33.86 5.31 -11.95
CA PHE A 482 33.48 6.68 -11.59
C PHE A 482 34.71 7.57 -11.35
N LEU A 483 35.67 7.12 -10.55
CA LEU A 483 36.89 7.89 -10.26
C LEU A 483 37.73 8.18 -11.52
N THR A 484 37.71 7.27 -12.52
CA THR A 484 38.36 7.51 -13.82
C THR A 484 37.64 8.60 -14.61
N VAL A 485 36.31 8.53 -14.72
CA VAL A 485 35.53 9.58 -15.42
C VAL A 485 35.64 10.91 -14.66
N LEU A 486 35.68 10.88 -13.33
CA LEU A 486 35.91 12.06 -12.49
C LEU A 486 37.28 12.68 -12.76
N ALA A 487 38.33 11.88 -12.95
CA ALA A 487 39.66 12.39 -13.28
C ALA A 487 39.67 13.14 -14.64
N GLU A 488 38.90 12.65 -15.61
CA GLU A 488 38.75 13.31 -16.92
C GLU A 488 38.07 14.69 -16.80
N ALA A 489 37.18 14.88 -15.82
CA ALA A 489 36.45 16.12 -15.57
C ALA A 489 37.17 17.07 -14.60
N ASN A 490 37.67 16.54 -13.49
CA ASN A 490 38.37 17.24 -12.41
C ASN A 490 39.40 16.29 -11.74
N GLN A 491 40.64 16.39 -12.20
CA GLN A 491 41.76 15.56 -11.72
C GLN A 491 42.02 15.74 -10.22
N GLU A 492 42.00 16.98 -9.71
CA GLU A 492 42.32 17.31 -8.32
C GLU A 492 41.34 16.67 -7.34
N LEU A 493 40.04 16.72 -7.67
CA LEU A 493 39.00 16.09 -6.86
C LEU A 493 39.12 14.56 -6.89
N SER A 494 39.38 13.96 -8.06
CA SER A 494 39.59 12.51 -8.17
C SER A 494 40.78 12.03 -7.34
N ASP A 495 41.92 12.74 -7.41
CA ASP A 495 43.13 12.41 -6.64
C ASP A 495 42.88 12.51 -5.13
N THR A 496 42.12 13.53 -4.72
CA THR A 496 41.70 13.72 -3.32
C THR A 496 40.83 12.56 -2.84
N MET A 497 39.82 12.16 -3.63
CA MET A 497 38.95 11.03 -3.31
C MET A 497 39.73 9.72 -3.20
N ARG A 498 40.62 9.43 -4.16
CA ARG A 498 41.48 8.23 -4.14
C ARG A 498 42.34 8.17 -2.88
N LYS A 499 42.94 9.29 -2.49
CA LYS A 499 43.78 9.38 -1.29
C LYS A 499 42.97 9.12 -0.01
N LYS A 500 41.79 9.73 0.11
CA LYS A 500 40.92 9.53 1.28
C LYS A 500 40.41 8.09 1.39
N LEU A 501 39.93 7.51 0.28
CA LEU A 501 39.48 6.11 0.27
C LEU A 501 40.61 5.12 0.60
N ALA A 502 41.81 5.35 0.07
CA ALA A 502 42.98 4.52 0.40
C ALA A 502 43.36 4.57 1.88
N ALA A 503 43.20 5.73 2.53
CA ALA A 503 43.45 5.89 3.97
C ALA A 503 42.41 5.19 4.86
N MET A 504 41.22 4.89 4.33
CA MET A 504 40.16 4.17 5.06
C MET A 504 40.25 2.65 4.93
N MET A 505 40.94 2.16 3.90
CA MET A 505 41.16 0.72 3.65
C MET A 505 42.46 0.19 4.29
N GLN A 506 43.25 1.07 4.92
CA GLN A 506 44.44 0.75 5.72
C GLN A 506 44.06 0.71 7.20
#